data_AF-A0A3C1UW82-F1
#
_entry.id   AF-A0A3C1UW82-F1
#
_cell.length_a   1.000
_cell.length_b   1.000
_cell.length_c   1.000
_cell.angle_alpha   90.00
_cell.angle_beta   90.00
_cell.angle_gamma   90.00
#
_symmetry.space_group_name_H-M   'P 1'
#
loop_
_entity.id
_entity.type
_entity.pdbx_description
1 polymer ?
#
loop_
_entity_poly.entity_id
_entity_poly.type
_entity_poly.pdbx_seq_one_letter_code
_entity_poly.pdbx_strand_id
1 'polypeptide(L)'
;PACPPLLFGCKYLNFSRSNSELELIGRRVIQRREGVTDYDTLLDYANPDSTNYKEMVEEIGKELKFTSLRYHRLDDMIDSVGIEPCKLCTYCWSGRE
;
A
#
# COMPACT_ATOMS: atom_id res chain seq x y z
N PRO A 1 5.24 10.56 -9.66
CA PRO A 1 4.56 10.06 -8.44
C PRO A 1 4.93 8.59 -8.23
N ALA A 2 4.95 8.12 -6.98
CA ALA A 2 5.37 6.74 -6.69
C ALA A 2 4.21 5.75 -6.87
N CYS A 3 4.51 4.46 -7.03
CA CYS A 3 3.50 3.39 -7.02
C CYS A 3 2.81 3.32 -5.65
N PRO A 4 1.52 2.94 -5.56
CA PRO A 4 0.81 2.91 -4.29
C PRO A 4 1.57 2.11 -3.22
N PRO A 5 1.42 2.48 -1.93
CA PRO A 5 2.15 1.81 -0.86
C PRO A 5 1.77 0.33 -0.81
N LEU A 6 2.78 -0.54 -0.70
CA LEU A 6 2.58 -1.97 -0.57
C LEU A 6 2.10 -2.28 0.84
N LEU A 7 0.95 -2.94 0.94
CA LEU A 7 0.32 -3.33 2.20
C LEU A 7 0.22 -4.84 2.35
N PHE A 8 0.37 -5.60 1.27
CA PHE A 8 0.32 -7.05 1.32
C PHE A 8 1.57 -7.63 0.68
N GLY A 9 2.16 -8.64 1.31
CA GLY A 9 3.20 -9.46 0.70
C GLY A 9 2.74 -10.06 -0.61
N CYS A 10 3.61 -10.01 -1.63
CA CYS A 10 3.28 -10.57 -2.92
C CYS A 10 3.21 -12.10 -2.83
N LYS A 11 2.11 -12.69 -3.33
CA LYS A 11 1.94 -14.15 -3.40
C LYS A 11 2.86 -14.84 -4.41
N TYR A 12 3.34 -14.10 -5.40
CA TYR A 12 4.04 -14.66 -6.56
C TYR A 12 5.52 -14.28 -6.63
N LEU A 13 5.89 -13.15 -6.04
CA LEU A 13 7.23 -12.57 -6.17
C LEU A 13 7.80 -12.32 -4.78
N ASN A 14 8.83 -13.09 -4.41
CA ASN A 14 9.63 -12.84 -3.22
C ASN A 14 10.58 -11.67 -3.47
N PHE A 15 10.03 -10.44 -3.48
CA PHE A 15 10.80 -9.21 -3.73
C PHE A 15 11.81 -8.88 -2.62
N SER A 16 11.80 -9.62 -1.52
CA SER A 16 12.79 -9.52 -0.44
C SER A 16 13.39 -10.89 -0.12
N ARG A 17 14.67 -10.90 0.28
CA ARG A 17 15.33 -12.09 0.86
C ARG A 17 14.72 -12.49 2.21
N SER A 18 13.90 -11.62 2.80
CA SER A 18 13.16 -11.83 4.03
C SER A 18 11.65 -11.79 3.79
N ASN A 19 10.92 -12.75 4.38
CA ASN A 19 9.46 -12.87 4.24
C ASN A 19 8.67 -12.00 5.25
N SER A 20 9.26 -10.91 5.75
CA SER A 20 8.61 -10.11 6.79
C SER A 20 7.80 -8.97 6.19
N GLU A 21 6.49 -8.98 6.42
CA GLU A 21 5.59 -7.88 6.06
C GLU A 21 6.04 -6.52 6.63
N LEU A 22 6.79 -6.51 7.74
CA LEU A 22 7.29 -5.29 8.39
C LEU A 22 8.41 -4.58 7.61
N GLU A 23 8.94 -5.21 6.57
CA GLU A 23 9.79 -4.52 5.60
C GLU A 23 9.00 -3.57 4.70
N LEU A 24 7.70 -3.79 4.54
CA LEU A 24 6.82 -2.86 3.84
C LEU A 24 6.65 -1.60 4.70
N ILE A 25 7.03 -0.46 4.15
CA ILE A 25 6.97 0.82 4.87
C ILE A 25 5.53 1.14 5.33
N GLY A 26 4.53 0.82 4.51
CA GLY A 26 3.12 0.99 4.89
C GLY A 26 2.75 0.16 6.13
N ARG A 27 3.14 -1.13 6.15
CA ARG A 27 2.93 -2.01 7.32
C ARG A 27 3.60 -1.48 8.58
N ARG A 28 4.82 -0.96 8.47
CA ARG A 28 5.54 -0.38 9.61
C ARG A 28 4.82 0.83 10.18
N VAL A 29 4.32 1.72 9.33
CA VAL A 29 3.55 2.90 9.77
C VAL A 29 2.24 2.46 10.42
N ILE A 30 1.48 1.57 9.79
CA ILE A 30 0.21 1.05 10.33
C ILE A 30 0.43 0.38 11.68
N GLN A 31 1.43 -0.50 11.78
CA GLN A 31 1.77 -1.19 13.02
C GLN A 31 2.15 -0.22 14.16
N ARG A 32 2.82 0.89 13.84
CA ARG A 32 3.15 1.93 14.84
C ARG A 32 1.92 2.72 15.29
N ARG A 33 0.94 2.92 14.41
CA ARG A 33 -0.29 3.68 14.70
C ARG A 33 -1.33 2.84 15.44
N GLU A 34 -1.61 1.65 14.93
CA GLU A 34 -2.72 0.80 15.40
C GLU A 34 -2.29 -0.26 16.41
N GLY A 35 -1.01 -0.64 16.44
CA GLY A 35 -0.47 -1.69 17.32
C GLY A 35 -0.87 -3.12 16.94
N VAL A 36 -2.05 -3.33 16.34
CA VAL A 36 -2.46 -4.60 15.73
C VAL A 36 -2.92 -4.32 14.32
N THR A 37 -2.42 -5.11 13.36
CA THR A 37 -2.73 -4.92 11.94
C THR A 37 -3.53 -6.11 11.41
N ASP A 38 -4.85 -6.07 11.57
CA ASP A 38 -5.77 -7.06 10.97
C ASP A 38 -6.13 -6.71 9.52
N TYR A 39 -6.86 -7.61 8.85
CA TYR A 39 -7.19 -7.47 7.43
C TYR A 39 -8.11 -6.28 7.14
N ASP A 40 -9.11 -6.03 7.97
CA ASP A 40 -10.04 -4.91 7.80
C ASP A 40 -9.33 -3.57 7.97
N THR A 41 -8.41 -3.48 8.93
CA THR A 41 -7.50 -2.33 9.09
C THR A 41 -6.73 -2.07 7.81
N LEU A 42 -6.12 -3.11 7.22
CA LEU A 42 -5.37 -2.95 5.97
C LEU A 42 -6.23 -2.49 4.80
N LEU A 43 -7.48 -2.95 4.71
CA LEU A 43 -8.40 -2.52 3.64
C LEU A 43 -8.73 -1.03 3.76
N ASP A 44 -8.91 -0.51 4.98
CA ASP A 44 -9.11 0.92 5.20
C ASP A 44 -7.86 1.73 4.80
N TYR A 45 -6.67 1.24 5.15
CA TYR A 45 -5.41 1.80 4.70
C TYR A 45 -5.10 1.56 3.22
N ALA A 46 -5.80 0.67 2.51
CA ALA A 46 -5.66 0.49 1.06
C ALA A 46 -6.55 1.45 0.25
N ASN A 47 -7.53 2.07 0.90
CA ASN A 47 -8.45 3.01 0.27
C ASN A 47 -7.84 4.42 0.19
N PRO A 48 -7.52 4.95 -1.01
CA PRO A 48 -6.89 6.26 -1.14
C PRO A 48 -7.75 7.43 -0.62
N ASP A 49 -9.05 7.22 -0.46
CA ASP A 49 -9.99 8.24 0.02
C ASP A 49 -10.14 8.26 1.55
N SER A 50 -9.66 7.23 2.24
CA SER A 50 -9.72 7.14 3.71
C SER A 50 -8.79 8.15 4.38
N THR A 51 -9.18 8.59 5.59
CA THR A 51 -8.33 9.44 6.43
C THR A 51 -7.04 8.70 6.81
N ASN A 52 -7.16 7.41 7.14
CA ASN A 52 -6.03 6.60 7.56
C ASN A 52 -4.98 6.43 6.47
N TYR A 53 -5.37 6.26 5.21
CA TYR A 53 -4.44 6.25 4.08
C TYR A 53 -3.67 7.57 3.98
N LYS A 54 -4.36 8.71 4.04
CA LYS A 54 -3.73 10.03 3.90
C LYS A 54 -2.71 10.27 5.01
N GLU A 55 -3.10 9.99 6.25
CA GLU A 55 -2.21 10.10 7.41
C GLU A 55 -1.03 9.12 7.33
N MET A 56 -1.23 7.89 6.83
CA MET A 56 -0.13 6.95 6.56
C MET A 56 0.87 7.55 5.58
N VAL A 57 0.40 8.11 4.46
CA VAL A 57 1.27 8.70 3.44
C VAL A 57 2.07 9.88 4.01
N GLU A 58 1.46 10.71 4.85
CA GLU A 58 2.16 11.80 5.54
C GLU A 58 3.25 11.28 6.48
N GLU A 59 2.96 10.25 7.29
CA GLU A 59 3.94 9.63 8.18
C GLU A 59 5.10 8.96 7.41
N ILE A 60 4.81 8.31 6.29
CA ILE A 60 5.85 7.78 5.38
C ILE A 60 6.71 8.92 4.84
N GLY A 61 6.09 10.04 4.43
CA GLY A 61 6.79 11.23 3.96
C GLY A 61 7.76 11.79 5.00
N LYS A 62 7.33 11.86 6.27
CA LYS A 62 8.16 12.29 7.41
C LYS A 62 9.32 11.32 7.66
N GLU A 63 9.07 10.01 7.68
CA GLU A 63 10.11 8.99 7.90
C GLU A 63 11.19 9.02 6.82
N LEU A 64 10.78 9.21 5.56
CA LEU A 64 11.69 9.28 4.41
C LEU A 64 12.24 10.70 4.15
N LYS A 65 11.91 11.68 5.00
CA LYS A 65 12.37 13.08 4.94
C LYS A 65 12.03 13.79 3.63
N PHE A 66 10.87 13.48 3.05
CA PHE A 66 10.34 14.20 1.90
C PHE A 66 9.55 15.43 2.34
N THR A 67 9.61 16.51 1.55
CA THR A 67 8.78 17.71 1.75
C THR A 67 7.30 17.45 1.44
N SER A 68 7.04 16.58 0.47
CA SER A 68 5.70 16.08 0.13
C SER A 68 5.82 14.69 -0.48
N LEU A 69 4.89 13.80 -0.15
CA LEU A 69 4.80 12.46 -0.74
C LEU A 69 3.39 12.27 -1.32
N ARG A 70 3.33 11.83 -2.57
CA ARG A 70 2.08 11.43 -3.22
C ARG A 70 2.28 10.19 -4.05
N TYR A 71 1.40 9.23 -3.85
CA TYR A 71 1.32 8.01 -4.63
C TYR A 71 0.30 8.14 -5.76
N HIS A 72 0.50 7.36 -6.82
CA HIS A 72 -0.54 7.11 -7.83
C HIS A 72 -1.67 6.30 -7.21
N ARG A 73 -2.90 6.65 -7.58
CA ARG A 73 -4.08 5.85 -7.22
C ARG A 73 -4.09 4.57 -8.05
N LEU A 74 -4.57 3.48 -7.44
CA LEU A 74 -4.63 2.18 -8.10
C LEU A 74 -5.70 2.17 -9.21
N ASP A 75 -6.84 2.82 -8.96
CA ASP A 75 -7.93 3.04 -9.93
C ASP A 75 -7.44 3.79 -11.18
N ASP A 76 -6.78 4.94 -11.02
CA ASP A 76 -6.19 5.68 -12.14
C ASP A 76 -5.24 4.81 -12.97
N MET A 77 -4.45 3.95 -12.31
CA MET A 77 -3.50 3.07 -12.98
C MET A 77 -4.22 1.98 -13.79
N ILE A 78 -5.21 1.31 -13.20
CA ILE A 78 -6.00 0.27 -13.88
C ILE A 78 -6.70 0.86 -15.11
N ASP A 79 -7.34 2.02 -14.95
CA ASP A 79 -8.05 2.69 -16.05
C ASP A 79 -7.10 3.08 -17.19
N SER A 80 -5.87 3.51 -16.87
CA SER A 80 -4.88 3.89 -17.87
C SER A 80 -4.29 2.71 -18.66
N VAL A 81 -4.24 1.52 -18.07
CA VAL A 81 -3.68 0.31 -18.70
C VAL A 81 -4.65 -0.25 -19.75
N GLY A 82 -5.96 -0.07 -19.58
CA GLY A 82 -6.97 -0.53 -20.52
C GLY A 82 -7.14 -2.05 -20.58
N ILE A 83 -6.67 -2.76 -19.55
CA ILE A 83 -6.82 -4.21 -19.37
C ILE A 83 -7.87 -4.45 -18.28
N GLU A 84 -8.70 -5.47 -18.45
CA GLU A 84 -9.70 -5.86 -17.44
C GLU A 84 -9.04 -6.14 -16.07
N PRO A 85 -9.60 -5.62 -14.95
CA PRO A 85 -8.99 -5.75 -13.63
C PRO A 85 -8.66 -7.21 -13.23
N CYS A 86 -9.47 -8.17 -13.64
CA CYS A 86 -9.29 -9.60 -13.35
C CYS A 86 -8.05 -10.22 -14.02
N LYS A 87 -7.42 -9.52 -14.97
CA LYS A 87 -6.17 -9.93 -15.62
C LYS A 87 -4.95 -9.19 -15.05
N LEU A 88 -5.16 -8.34 -14.04
CA LEU A 88 -4.12 -7.55 -13.38
C LEU A 88 -3.97 -8.03 -11.94
N CYS A 89 -2.77 -8.50 -11.60
CA CYS A 89 -2.45 -8.78 -10.21
C CYS A 89 -2.27 -7.44 -9.46
N THR A 90 -3.21 -7.10 -8.59
CA THR A 90 -3.16 -5.89 -7.75
C THR A 90 -3.09 -6.19 -6.25
N TYR A 91 -2.93 -7.47 -5.90
CA TYR A 91 -3.00 -7.98 -4.54
C TYR A 91 -2.11 -7.22 -3.54
N CYS A 92 -0.88 -6.88 -3.93
CA CYS A 92 0.08 -6.22 -3.03
C CYS A 92 -0.40 -4.84 -2.54
N TRP A 93 -1.33 -4.21 -3.27
CA TRP A 93 -1.93 -2.93 -2.94
C TRP A 93 -3.33 -3.08 -2.34
N SER A 94 -4.17 -3.93 -2.94
CA SER A 94 -5.61 -4.00 -2.64
C SER A 94 -5.99 -5.14 -1.69
N GLY A 95 -5.13 -6.15 -1.54
CA GLY A 95 -5.45 -7.41 -0.88
C GLY A 95 -6.43 -8.29 -1.67
N ARG A 96 -6.79 -7.90 -2.90
CA ARG A 96 -7.78 -8.59 -3.75
C ARG A 96 -7.11 -9.18 -4.99
N GLU A 97 -7.60 -10.35 -5.41
CA GLU A 97 -7.29 -11.01 -6.69
C GLU A 97 -8.43 -10.80 -7.69
#